data_AF-A0A3D5ZKJ1-F1
#
_entry.id   AF-A0A3D5ZKJ1-F1
#
_cell.length_a   1.000
_cell.length_b   1.000
_cell.length_c   1.000
_cell.angle_alpha   90.00
_cell.angle_beta   90.00
_cell.angle_gamma   90.00
#
_symmetry.space_group_name_H-M   'P 1'
#
loop_
_entity.id
_entity.type
_entity.pdbx_description
1 polymer ?
#
loop_
_entity_poly.entity_id
_entity_poly.type
_entity_poly.pdbx_seq_one_letter_code
_entity_poly.pdbx_strand_id
1 'polypeptide(L)'
;MKKFFAMLAVAVLVCAAVVGAVNLPEAFAEEAQLKDIDVYLIAGQSNGVGYTAVDSESEQAEIAKDERYRNGFDDVKYYGYVECNKDTTLPANIALRSVKLGKGADSQGKTRETKYETFGPELGMAKYFADNGIANTNYGIIKYAAGGTAIYDEFTSNMGSQYGNWMSPSLVAKYGKGSATLTGLCYANFLTTVRQGLKAYKDNGYNPVIKGLAWMQGESESQSANNSKRYAELLSTMIADMRKDLTEISGQDLSELLTVVAKIPSKYKDVVSSAAYVDVVRAQMDAVAENDADVITIDNDFVTLPGTDNHHYNVPDMLQVGHNFAEAFIEATNGSLPKVKVVCTEGGASDVVSKRAIVDTALAVTLTPDKGYELVSYSFVGDDGQAVEVTSRKVGNVVRFVMPSGNVTLKVVFQPIPKYNVTVDGGEHGEIFRTNAQRQPFKGETVTFTFKPENGYKLDKVTVNGAEVKTDGTYTYPTYTTEVTQDISVVATYVKIAVDIDPEPDRPDSNGCNGVVATAGAAIAAFATVAVAYFVRKKNI
;
A
#
# COMPACT_ATOMS: atom_id res chain seq x y z
N MET A 1 -46.97 -28.06 -54.09
CA MET A 1 -46.07 -28.23 -52.94
C MET A 1 -46.46 -29.51 -52.19
N LYS A 2 -45.48 -30.25 -51.67
CA LYS A 2 -45.46 -31.73 -51.56
C LYS A 2 -46.37 -32.34 -50.46
N LYS A 3 -46.63 -33.64 -50.65
CA LYS A 3 -47.62 -34.57 -50.08
C LYS A 3 -47.20 -35.27 -48.75
N PHE A 4 -48.22 -35.65 -47.93
CA PHE A 4 -48.45 -36.95 -47.22
C PHE A 4 -48.06 -37.22 -45.73
N PHE A 5 -49.10 -37.60 -44.94
CA PHE A 5 -49.31 -38.65 -43.86
C PHE A 5 -48.55 -38.60 -42.50
N ALA A 6 -49.22 -38.50 -41.32
CA ALA A 6 -50.01 -39.47 -40.49
C ALA A 6 -49.13 -40.14 -39.38
N MET A 7 -49.54 -40.40 -38.12
CA MET A 7 -50.78 -40.98 -37.59
C MET A 7 -51.09 -40.60 -36.13
N LEU A 8 -52.37 -40.76 -35.85
CA LEU A 8 -53.18 -40.68 -34.62
C LEU A 8 -52.99 -41.92 -33.70
N ALA A 9 -53.12 -41.75 -32.38
CA ALA A 9 -53.92 -42.68 -31.54
C ALA A 9 -54.26 -42.04 -30.18
N VAL A 10 -55.57 -41.92 -29.94
CA VAL A 10 -56.26 -41.46 -28.74
C VAL A 10 -56.97 -42.67 -28.10
N ALA A 11 -56.96 -42.77 -26.77
CA ALA A 11 -58.01 -43.34 -25.90
C ALA A 11 -57.57 -43.04 -24.44
N VAL A 12 -58.18 -42.21 -23.59
CA VAL A 12 -59.59 -42.01 -23.14
C VAL A 12 -60.22 -43.33 -22.66
N LEU A 13 -60.73 -43.56 -21.45
CA LEU A 13 -60.84 -42.85 -20.14
C LEU A 13 -61.62 -43.84 -19.21
N VAL A 14 -61.68 -43.52 -17.90
CA VAL A 14 -62.77 -43.86 -16.92
C VAL A 14 -62.57 -45.03 -15.94
N CYS A 15 -62.23 -44.61 -14.71
CA CYS A 15 -62.85 -44.83 -13.38
C CYS A 15 -62.80 -46.17 -12.61
N ALA A 16 -62.14 -46.01 -11.45
CA ALA A 16 -62.61 -46.25 -10.07
C ALA A 16 -62.71 -47.69 -9.54
N ALA A 17 -61.75 -48.02 -8.66
CA ALA A 17 -62.02 -48.78 -7.44
C ALA A 17 -61.03 -48.36 -6.34
N VAL A 18 -61.60 -48.15 -5.15
CA VAL A 18 -60.99 -47.71 -3.89
C VAL A 18 -60.11 -48.81 -3.29
N VAL A 19 -58.84 -48.53 -2.95
CA VAL A 19 -58.11 -49.19 -1.84
C VAL A 19 -57.00 -48.28 -1.30
N GLY A 20 -57.05 -48.00 0.01
CA GLY A 20 -55.86 -47.83 0.87
C GLY A 20 -55.15 -46.48 0.82
N ALA A 21 -55.58 -45.55 1.68
CA ALA A 21 -54.75 -44.43 2.10
C ALA A 21 -53.57 -44.96 2.92
N VAL A 22 -52.43 -45.22 2.25
CA VAL A 22 -51.13 -45.25 2.90
C VAL A 22 -50.64 -43.81 2.87
N ASN A 23 -50.76 -43.10 3.99
CA ASN A 23 -50.02 -41.86 4.21
C ASN A 23 -48.53 -42.20 4.25
N LEU A 24 -47.87 -42.21 3.10
CA LEU A 24 -46.43 -42.01 3.05
C LEU A 24 -46.20 -40.53 3.32
N PRO A 25 -45.55 -40.14 4.41
CA PRO A 25 -45.13 -38.76 4.56
C PRO A 25 -44.17 -38.46 3.39
N GLU A 26 -44.51 -37.46 2.58
CA GLU A 26 -43.54 -36.80 1.74
C GLU A 26 -42.48 -36.22 2.68
N ALA A 27 -41.41 -36.98 2.87
CA ALA A 27 -40.19 -36.47 3.47
C ALA A 27 -39.63 -35.45 2.48
N PHE A 28 -40.01 -34.18 2.65
CA PHE A 28 -39.21 -33.08 2.16
C PHE A 28 -37.82 -33.31 2.77
N ALA A 29 -36.87 -33.73 1.94
CA ALA A 29 -35.47 -33.75 2.31
C ALA A 29 -35.12 -32.29 2.61
N GLU A 30 -35.03 -31.96 3.89
CA GLU A 30 -34.44 -30.71 4.34
C GLU A 30 -33.02 -30.70 3.75
N GLU A 31 -32.75 -29.78 2.81
CA GLU A 31 -31.39 -29.60 2.31
C GLU A 31 -30.50 -29.38 3.53
N ALA A 32 -29.54 -30.28 3.75
CA ALA A 32 -28.65 -30.20 4.90
C ALA A 32 -27.95 -28.83 4.86
N GLN A 33 -28.33 -27.95 5.78
CA GLN A 33 -27.76 -26.62 5.87
C GLN A 33 -26.25 -26.76 6.15
N LEU A 34 -25.43 -26.22 5.26
CA LEU A 34 -23.99 -26.23 5.43
C LEU A 34 -23.60 -25.46 6.70
N LYS A 35 -22.63 -25.99 7.46
CA LYS A 35 -22.10 -25.32 8.64
C LYS A 35 -21.02 -24.32 8.24
N ASP A 36 -21.16 -23.06 8.64
CA ASP A 36 -20.12 -22.06 8.36
C ASP A 36 -18.77 -22.44 8.98
N ILE A 37 -17.70 -22.25 8.22
CA ILE A 37 -16.32 -22.46 8.65
C ILE A 37 -15.42 -21.32 8.18
N ASP A 38 -14.67 -20.75 9.11
CA ASP A 38 -13.73 -19.66 8.88
C ASP A 38 -12.40 -20.25 8.40
N VAL A 39 -12.05 -19.99 7.15
CA VAL A 39 -10.89 -20.58 6.48
C VAL A 39 -9.73 -19.59 6.40
N TYR A 40 -8.58 -20.00 6.91
CA TYR A 40 -7.32 -19.27 6.87
C TYR A 40 -6.34 -19.97 5.92
N LEU A 41 -5.74 -19.20 5.03
CA LEU A 41 -4.79 -19.69 4.03
C LEU A 41 -3.37 -19.59 4.57
N ILE A 42 -2.49 -20.54 4.25
CA ILE A 42 -1.06 -20.47 4.54
C ILE A 42 -0.29 -20.63 3.22
N ALA A 43 0.59 -19.67 2.93
CA ALA A 43 1.48 -19.67 1.79
C ALA A 43 2.89 -19.17 2.13
N GLY A 44 3.87 -19.57 1.33
CA GLY A 44 5.26 -19.13 1.50
C GLY A 44 6.30 -20.20 1.20
N GLN A 45 7.45 -20.12 1.87
CA GLN A 45 8.58 -21.02 1.63
C GLN A 45 8.72 -22.13 2.69
N SER A 46 9.93 -22.66 2.93
CA SER A 46 10.18 -23.83 3.77
C SER A 46 9.65 -23.71 5.22
N ASN A 47 9.76 -22.53 5.84
CA ASN A 47 9.16 -22.32 7.16
C ASN A 47 7.62 -22.36 7.10
N GLY A 48 7.00 -21.91 6.00
CA GLY A 48 5.57 -22.10 5.73
C GLY A 48 5.18 -23.54 5.33
N VAL A 49 6.08 -24.28 4.68
CA VAL A 49 5.92 -25.74 4.46
C VAL A 49 5.82 -26.44 5.79
N GLY A 50 6.72 -26.10 6.71
CA GLY A 50 6.87 -26.75 8.00
C GLY A 50 8.04 -27.71 8.02
N TYR A 51 9.25 -27.15 8.04
CA TYR A 51 10.49 -27.91 8.18
C TYR A 51 10.94 -28.07 9.64
N THR A 52 10.17 -27.54 10.60
CA THR A 52 10.44 -27.71 12.02
C THR A 52 10.30 -29.19 12.40
N ALA A 53 11.35 -29.77 12.97
CA ALA A 53 11.42 -31.20 13.28
C ALA A 53 11.29 -31.45 14.79
N VAL A 54 10.55 -32.48 15.17
CA VAL A 54 10.42 -32.92 16.58
C VAL A 54 11.49 -33.96 16.91
N ASP A 55 12.77 -33.60 16.79
CA ASP A 55 13.88 -34.56 16.69
C ASP A 55 14.71 -34.77 17.97
N SER A 56 14.66 -33.84 18.92
CA SER A 56 15.37 -33.93 20.20
C SER A 56 14.45 -34.27 21.37
N GLU A 57 15.01 -34.65 22.51
CA GLU A 57 14.23 -34.92 23.73
C GLU A 57 13.50 -33.67 24.23
N SER A 58 14.11 -32.48 24.12
CA SER A 58 13.47 -31.22 24.52
C SER A 58 12.30 -30.87 23.60
N GLU A 59 12.43 -31.11 22.29
CA GLU A 59 11.35 -30.86 21.33
C GLU A 59 10.18 -31.82 21.54
N GLN A 60 10.48 -33.09 21.83
CA GLN A 60 9.46 -34.07 22.20
C GLN A 60 8.77 -33.71 23.52
N ALA A 61 9.51 -33.20 24.50
CA ALA A 61 8.96 -32.73 25.77
C ALA A 61 8.06 -31.49 25.58
N GLU A 62 8.41 -30.58 24.65
CA GLU A 62 7.56 -29.43 24.31
C GLU A 62 6.22 -29.90 23.71
N ILE A 63 6.27 -30.82 22.75
CA ILE A 63 5.07 -31.43 22.16
C ILE A 63 4.25 -32.19 23.21
N ALA A 64 4.88 -32.84 24.19
CA ALA A 64 4.18 -33.60 25.22
C ALA A 64 3.34 -32.73 26.17
N LYS A 65 3.52 -31.40 26.17
CA LYS A 65 2.72 -30.49 27.01
C LYS A 65 1.25 -30.40 26.60
N ASP A 66 0.90 -30.79 25.37
CA ASP A 66 -0.47 -30.77 24.86
C ASP A 66 -0.72 -31.96 23.95
N GLU A 67 -1.48 -32.95 24.44
CA GLU A 67 -1.75 -34.19 23.70
C GLU A 67 -2.44 -33.95 22.34
N ARG A 68 -3.13 -32.81 22.18
CA ARG A 68 -3.81 -32.43 20.93
C ARG A 68 -2.84 -32.25 19.77
N TYR A 69 -1.55 -31.93 20.03
CA TYR A 69 -0.56 -31.88 18.94
C TYR A 69 -0.41 -33.21 18.21
N ARG A 70 -0.59 -34.34 18.90
CA ARG A 70 -0.53 -35.69 18.31
C ARG A 70 -1.90 -36.24 17.95
N ASN A 71 -2.88 -36.04 18.82
CA ASN A 71 -4.23 -36.59 18.65
C ASN A 71 -5.05 -35.81 17.62
N GLY A 72 -4.81 -34.50 17.55
CA GLY A 72 -5.44 -33.55 16.65
C GLY A 72 -6.37 -32.56 17.37
N PHE A 73 -6.60 -31.43 16.70
CA PHE A 73 -7.57 -30.42 17.12
C PHE A 73 -8.87 -30.64 16.35
N ASP A 74 -9.88 -31.23 17.00
CA ASP A 74 -11.12 -31.64 16.32
C ASP A 74 -11.91 -30.48 15.72
N ASP A 75 -11.82 -29.29 16.33
CA ASP A 75 -12.50 -28.06 15.88
C ASP A 75 -11.72 -27.29 14.80
N VAL A 76 -10.53 -27.77 14.44
CA VAL A 76 -9.68 -27.13 13.42
C VAL A 76 -9.38 -28.10 12.28
N LYS A 77 -10.04 -27.87 11.16
CA LYS A 77 -9.88 -28.67 9.94
C LYS A 77 -8.71 -28.17 9.10
N TYR A 78 -8.14 -29.08 8.33
CA TYR A 78 -6.95 -28.87 7.51
C TYR A 78 -7.13 -29.51 6.14
N TYR A 79 -6.83 -28.72 5.12
CA TYR A 79 -6.59 -29.17 3.77
C TYR A 79 -5.23 -28.64 3.32
N GLY A 80 -4.40 -29.45 2.66
CA GLY A 80 -3.16 -28.90 2.14
C GLY A 80 -2.25 -29.93 1.49
N TYR A 81 -1.38 -29.38 0.65
CA TYR A 81 -0.28 -30.07 -0.01
C TYR A 81 0.89 -29.11 -0.08
N VAL A 82 2.12 -29.60 0.00
CA VAL A 82 3.32 -28.76 0.00
C VAL A 82 4.29 -29.25 -1.07
N GLU A 83 5.15 -28.39 -1.61
CA GLU A 83 6.26 -28.81 -2.46
C GLU A 83 5.86 -29.67 -3.68
N CYS A 84 4.79 -29.28 -4.38
CA CYS A 84 4.49 -29.88 -5.68
C CYS A 84 5.55 -29.41 -6.69
N ASN A 85 6.36 -30.33 -7.20
CA ASN A 85 7.46 -30.01 -8.12
C ASN A 85 6.97 -29.94 -9.58
N LYS A 86 7.80 -29.40 -10.46
CA LYS A 86 7.54 -29.24 -11.89
C LYS A 86 7.22 -30.54 -12.66
N ASP A 87 7.61 -31.68 -12.11
CA ASP A 87 7.45 -33.01 -12.72
C ASP A 87 6.32 -33.82 -12.06
N THR A 88 5.62 -33.23 -11.09
CA THR A 88 4.55 -33.88 -10.31
C THR A 88 3.28 -33.05 -10.41
N THR A 89 2.15 -33.75 -10.41
CA THR A 89 0.83 -33.12 -10.37
C THR A 89 0.31 -33.11 -8.96
N LEU A 90 -0.31 -32.01 -8.56
CA LEU A 90 -0.99 -31.90 -7.28
C LEU A 90 -2.12 -32.95 -7.19
N PRO A 91 -2.16 -33.82 -6.17
CA PRO A 91 -3.16 -34.88 -6.08
C PRO A 91 -4.59 -34.32 -5.98
N ALA A 92 -5.52 -34.82 -6.78
CA ALA A 92 -6.90 -34.30 -6.81
C ALA A 92 -7.78 -34.69 -5.62
N ASN A 93 -7.42 -35.75 -4.87
CA ASN A 93 -8.26 -36.38 -3.84
C ASN A 93 -7.61 -36.33 -2.45
N ILE A 94 -7.13 -35.16 -2.02
CA ILE A 94 -6.60 -34.97 -0.68
C ILE A 94 -7.77 -34.94 0.31
N ALA A 95 -7.75 -35.83 1.31
CA ALA A 95 -8.76 -35.83 2.36
C ALA A 95 -8.64 -34.59 3.26
N LEU A 96 -9.79 -34.05 3.69
CA LEU A 96 -9.91 -33.08 4.78
C LEU A 96 -9.59 -33.78 6.11
N ARG A 97 -8.78 -33.16 6.98
CA ARG A 97 -8.24 -33.79 8.20
C ARG A 97 -8.30 -32.83 9.36
N SER A 98 -8.15 -33.30 10.60
CA SER A 98 -7.85 -32.41 11.73
C SER A 98 -6.38 -31.96 11.67
N VAL A 99 -6.10 -30.75 12.14
CA VAL A 99 -4.72 -30.29 12.32
C VAL A 99 -4.05 -31.13 13.42
N LYS A 100 -2.83 -31.62 13.14
CA LYS A 100 -1.93 -32.32 14.08
C LYS A 100 -0.51 -32.33 13.50
N LEU A 101 0.46 -32.90 14.21
CA LEU A 101 1.81 -33.15 13.68
C LEU A 101 1.82 -33.95 12.35
N GLY A 102 2.94 -33.88 11.64
CA GLY A 102 3.12 -34.52 10.32
C GLY A 102 2.32 -33.83 9.21
N LYS A 103 2.20 -32.51 9.28
CA LYS A 103 1.61 -31.66 8.22
C LYS A 103 2.68 -30.78 7.56
N GLY A 104 3.94 -31.00 7.91
CA GLY A 104 5.12 -30.34 7.34
C GLY A 104 5.64 -31.00 6.06
N ALA A 105 6.96 -30.91 5.87
CA ALA A 105 7.67 -31.46 4.71
C ALA A 105 7.54 -32.99 4.55
N ASP A 106 7.31 -33.72 5.64
CA ASP A 106 7.12 -35.18 5.68
C ASP A 106 5.70 -35.65 5.32
N SER A 107 4.72 -34.73 5.23
CA SER A 107 3.28 -35.04 5.09
C SER A 107 2.89 -35.86 3.86
N GLN A 108 3.79 -36.04 2.90
CA GLN A 108 3.57 -36.74 1.63
C GLN A 108 4.32 -38.07 1.50
N GLY A 109 4.94 -38.58 2.57
CA GLY A 109 5.79 -39.77 2.47
C GLY A 109 7.02 -39.54 1.57
N LYS A 110 7.35 -38.27 1.29
CA LYS A 110 8.63 -37.89 0.69
C LYS A 110 9.70 -38.27 1.70
N THR A 111 10.48 -39.27 1.32
CA THR A 111 11.55 -39.91 2.07
C THR A 111 12.64 -38.92 2.44
N ARG A 112 12.40 -38.04 3.42
CA ARG A 112 13.46 -37.89 4.40
C ARG A 112 13.43 -39.18 5.20
N GLU A 113 14.56 -39.85 5.31
CA GLU A 113 14.80 -40.82 6.38
C GLU A 113 14.81 -40.06 7.74
N THR A 114 13.80 -39.24 8.02
CA THR A 114 13.68 -38.53 9.28
C THR A 114 12.95 -39.45 10.24
N LYS A 115 13.62 -39.76 11.34
CA LYS A 115 13.08 -40.52 12.47
C LYS A 115 11.84 -39.85 13.11
N TYR A 116 11.56 -38.58 12.79
CA TYR A 116 10.60 -37.73 13.49
C TYR A 116 9.73 -36.89 12.55
N GLU A 117 8.56 -36.50 13.05
CA GLU A 117 7.54 -35.74 12.31
C GLU A 117 7.92 -34.26 12.14
N THR A 118 7.43 -33.64 11.06
CA THR A 118 7.59 -32.19 10.82
C THR A 118 6.26 -31.43 10.76
N PHE A 119 6.31 -30.13 11.09
CA PHE A 119 5.14 -29.26 11.06
C PHE A 119 5.53 -27.80 10.79
N GLY A 120 4.53 -26.99 10.42
CA GLY A 120 4.68 -25.55 10.20
C GLY A 120 3.73 -24.72 11.08
N PRO A 121 3.42 -23.47 10.70
CA PRO A 121 2.63 -22.58 11.54
C PRO A 121 1.20 -23.10 11.80
N GLU A 122 0.69 -24.05 11.00
CA GLU A 122 -0.67 -24.59 11.18
C GLU A 122 -0.91 -25.16 12.58
N LEU A 123 0.11 -25.75 13.23
CA LEU A 123 -0.05 -26.39 14.53
C LEU A 123 -0.26 -25.37 15.65
N GLY A 124 0.55 -24.30 15.63
CA GLY A 124 0.39 -23.18 16.56
C GLY A 124 -0.92 -22.42 16.34
N MET A 125 -1.29 -22.21 15.07
CA MET A 125 -2.58 -21.59 14.72
C MET A 125 -3.76 -22.42 15.26
N ALA A 126 -3.73 -23.75 15.08
CA ALA A 126 -4.80 -24.62 15.54
C ALA A 126 -4.94 -24.62 17.07
N LYS A 127 -3.83 -24.62 17.81
CA LYS A 127 -3.86 -24.45 19.26
C LYS A 127 -4.49 -23.13 19.65
N TYR A 128 -4.09 -22.02 19.02
CA TYR A 128 -4.65 -20.71 19.33
C TYR A 128 -6.15 -20.66 19.08
N PHE A 129 -6.62 -21.13 17.92
CA PHE A 129 -8.05 -21.14 17.61
C PHE A 129 -8.86 -22.00 18.58
N ALA A 130 -8.32 -23.16 18.99
CA ALA A 130 -8.99 -24.03 19.95
C ALA A 130 -9.09 -23.40 21.35
N ASP A 131 -8.07 -22.63 21.77
CA ASP A 131 -7.99 -22.08 23.12
C ASP A 131 -8.60 -20.67 23.23
N ASN A 132 -8.51 -19.86 22.17
CA ASN A 132 -8.82 -18.42 22.16
C ASN A 132 -9.71 -17.98 20.98
N GLY A 133 -10.20 -18.92 20.17
CA GLY A 133 -11.10 -18.62 19.07
C GLY A 133 -12.42 -18.00 19.55
N ILE A 134 -13.13 -17.40 18.59
CA ILE A 134 -14.49 -16.91 18.78
C ILE A 134 -15.39 -18.11 19.08
N ALA A 135 -16.18 -17.99 20.16
CA ALA A 135 -17.06 -19.06 20.60
C ALA A 135 -18.05 -19.47 19.49
N ASN A 136 -18.24 -20.78 19.33
CA ASN A 136 -19.10 -21.41 18.32
C ASN A 136 -18.64 -21.25 16.86
N THR A 137 -17.40 -20.83 16.61
CA THR A 137 -16.80 -20.79 15.27
C THR A 137 -16.08 -22.08 14.94
N ASN A 138 -16.23 -22.57 13.70
CA ASN A 138 -15.39 -23.65 13.16
C ASN A 138 -14.21 -23.03 12.42
N TYR A 139 -13.03 -23.62 12.58
CA TYR A 139 -11.81 -23.13 11.96
C TYR A 139 -11.32 -24.10 10.90
N GLY A 140 -10.94 -23.56 9.75
CA GLY A 140 -10.35 -24.28 8.64
C GLY A 140 -9.01 -23.68 8.25
N ILE A 141 -8.06 -24.54 7.87
CA ILE A 141 -6.78 -24.14 7.28
C ILE A 141 -6.68 -24.73 5.88
N ILE A 142 -6.24 -23.92 4.92
CA ILE A 142 -5.77 -24.38 3.61
C ILE A 142 -4.30 -24.01 3.45
N LYS A 143 -3.42 -24.98 3.26
CA LYS A 143 -1.97 -24.74 3.18
C LYS A 143 -1.37 -25.22 1.86
N TYR A 144 -0.63 -24.32 1.19
CA TYR A 144 0.36 -24.67 0.18
C TYR A 144 1.59 -23.78 0.29
N ALA A 145 2.76 -24.40 0.39
CA ALA A 145 4.05 -23.72 0.45
C ALA A 145 5.13 -24.59 -0.22
N ALA A 146 6.29 -24.01 -0.54
CA ALA A 146 7.39 -24.77 -1.14
C ALA A 146 8.78 -24.25 -0.72
N GLY A 147 9.71 -25.16 -0.36
CA GLY A 147 11.02 -24.78 0.16
C GLY A 147 11.91 -24.00 -0.84
N GLY A 148 12.66 -23.02 -0.33
CA GLY A 148 13.69 -22.31 -1.10
C GLY A 148 13.18 -21.50 -2.30
N THR A 149 11.90 -21.11 -2.31
CA THR A 149 11.30 -20.37 -3.42
C THR A 149 11.34 -18.86 -3.21
N ALA A 150 11.57 -18.14 -4.31
CA ALA A 150 11.43 -16.70 -4.41
C ALA A 150 10.03 -16.31 -4.94
N ILE A 151 9.60 -15.08 -4.72
CA ILE A 151 8.57 -14.42 -5.53
C ILE A 151 9.13 -14.09 -6.90
N TYR A 152 10.33 -13.51 -6.99
CA TYR A 152 10.92 -13.12 -8.26
C TYR A 152 11.23 -14.32 -9.17
N ASP A 153 11.26 -14.10 -10.50
CA ASP A 153 11.59 -15.14 -11.48
C ASP A 153 13.10 -15.43 -11.51
N GLU A 154 13.60 -15.99 -10.42
CA GLU A 154 14.98 -16.40 -10.25
C GLU A 154 15.08 -17.61 -9.31
N PHE A 155 15.83 -18.62 -9.73
CA PHE A 155 15.97 -19.87 -9.01
C PHE A 155 17.30 -19.86 -8.24
N THR A 156 17.36 -19.02 -7.20
CA THR A 156 18.58 -18.83 -6.39
C THR A 156 18.93 -20.05 -5.53
N SER A 157 18.01 -21.02 -5.39
CA SER A 157 18.22 -22.26 -4.64
C SER A 157 17.99 -23.51 -5.51
N ASN A 158 18.62 -24.62 -5.12
CA ASN A 158 18.39 -25.95 -5.72
C ASN A 158 16.95 -26.46 -5.57
N MET A 159 16.17 -25.88 -4.64
CA MET A 159 14.76 -26.21 -4.44
C MET A 159 13.86 -25.35 -5.33
N GLY A 160 14.22 -24.08 -5.54
CA GLY A 160 13.54 -23.18 -6.48
C GLY A 160 13.54 -23.71 -7.92
N SER A 161 14.59 -24.42 -8.33
CA SER A 161 14.64 -25.10 -9.65
C SER A 161 13.72 -26.33 -9.75
N GLN A 162 13.14 -26.79 -8.63
CA GLN A 162 12.18 -27.90 -8.59
C GLN A 162 10.74 -27.41 -8.43
N TYR A 163 10.52 -26.40 -7.58
CA TYR A 163 9.19 -25.91 -7.22
C TYR A 163 8.78 -24.61 -7.92
N GLY A 164 9.73 -23.96 -8.60
CA GLY A 164 9.50 -22.70 -9.30
C GLY A 164 9.51 -21.49 -8.37
N ASN A 165 8.63 -20.53 -8.65
CA ASN A 165 8.49 -19.28 -7.90
C ASN A 165 7.03 -18.84 -7.76
N TRP A 166 6.83 -17.77 -6.99
CA TRP A 166 5.52 -17.19 -6.69
C TRP A 166 5.11 -16.06 -7.63
N MET A 167 5.71 -15.95 -8.81
CA MET A 167 5.32 -14.95 -9.81
C MET A 167 3.84 -15.06 -10.15
N SER A 168 3.05 -14.07 -9.74
CA SER A 168 1.64 -13.94 -10.10
C SER A 168 1.46 -13.47 -11.55
N PRO A 169 0.27 -13.55 -12.17
CA PRO A 169 0.06 -13.18 -13.57
C PRO A 169 0.59 -11.79 -13.95
N SER A 170 0.34 -10.76 -13.12
CA SER A 170 0.83 -9.40 -13.37
C SER A 170 2.36 -9.31 -13.28
N LEU A 171 2.96 -10.06 -12.36
CA LEU A 171 4.41 -10.15 -12.27
C LEU A 171 5.01 -10.90 -13.46
N VAL A 172 4.42 -12.01 -13.89
CA VAL A 172 4.87 -12.76 -15.08
C VAL A 172 4.87 -11.85 -16.31
N ALA A 173 3.80 -11.08 -16.51
CA ALA A 173 3.72 -10.13 -17.62
C ALA A 173 4.84 -9.06 -17.58
N LYS A 174 5.28 -8.66 -16.38
CA LYS A 174 6.25 -7.58 -16.18
C LYS A 174 7.71 -8.04 -16.14
N TYR A 175 7.99 -9.15 -15.47
CA TYR A 175 9.34 -9.62 -15.15
C TYR A 175 9.60 -11.08 -15.49
N GLY A 176 8.61 -11.81 -16.03
CA GLY A 176 8.76 -13.21 -16.37
C GLY A 176 9.93 -13.45 -17.31
N LYS A 177 10.79 -14.41 -16.95
CA LYS A 177 11.90 -14.91 -17.77
C LYS A 177 11.50 -16.15 -18.59
N GLY A 178 10.24 -16.59 -18.45
CA GLY A 178 9.58 -17.46 -19.43
C GLY A 178 9.89 -18.95 -19.29
N SER A 179 10.23 -19.44 -18.10
CA SER A 179 10.31 -20.89 -17.89
C SER A 179 8.91 -21.49 -17.96
N ALA A 180 8.65 -22.32 -18.98
CA ALA A 180 7.33 -22.92 -19.22
C ALA A 180 6.81 -23.79 -18.07
N THR A 181 7.71 -24.30 -17.21
CA THR A 181 7.36 -25.22 -16.12
C THR A 181 7.60 -24.66 -14.73
N LEU A 182 8.30 -23.53 -14.58
CA LEU A 182 8.70 -23.01 -13.26
C LEU A 182 8.20 -21.60 -12.96
N THR A 183 8.08 -20.74 -13.98
CA THR A 183 7.60 -19.36 -13.78
C THR A 183 6.14 -19.41 -13.31
N GLY A 184 5.88 -18.94 -12.09
CA GLY A 184 4.55 -18.92 -11.47
C GLY A 184 4.03 -20.29 -10.97
N LEU A 185 4.86 -21.33 -10.93
CA LEU A 185 4.42 -22.68 -10.54
C LEU A 185 3.87 -22.74 -9.11
N CYS A 186 4.53 -22.08 -8.14
CA CYS A 186 4.03 -22.07 -6.75
C CYS A 186 2.70 -21.32 -6.64
N TYR A 187 2.57 -20.20 -7.35
CA TYR A 187 1.34 -19.43 -7.41
C TYR A 187 0.17 -20.27 -7.96
N ALA A 188 0.38 -20.96 -9.08
CA ALA A 188 -0.62 -21.83 -9.69
C ALA A 188 -1.03 -23.01 -8.79
N ASN A 189 -0.05 -23.64 -8.13
CA ASN A 189 -0.32 -24.74 -7.21
C ASN A 189 -1.05 -24.27 -5.94
N PHE A 190 -0.74 -23.08 -5.43
CA PHE A 190 -1.49 -22.47 -4.32
C PHE A 190 -2.96 -22.28 -4.69
N LEU A 191 -3.26 -21.62 -5.81
CA LEU A 191 -4.64 -21.43 -6.26
C LEU A 191 -5.39 -22.76 -6.49
N THR A 192 -4.69 -23.76 -7.04
CA THR A 192 -5.24 -25.10 -7.21
C THR A 192 -5.57 -25.75 -5.86
N THR A 193 -4.68 -25.63 -4.89
CA THR A 193 -4.88 -26.14 -3.53
C THR A 193 -6.08 -25.46 -2.86
N VAL A 194 -6.23 -24.14 -3.03
CA VAL A 194 -7.39 -23.41 -2.49
C VAL A 194 -8.68 -23.89 -3.15
N ARG A 195 -8.73 -23.98 -4.48
CA ARG A 195 -9.93 -24.46 -5.19
C ARG A 195 -10.35 -25.85 -4.72
N GLN A 196 -9.40 -26.77 -4.60
CA GLN A 196 -9.70 -28.14 -4.15
C GLN A 196 -10.06 -28.18 -2.66
N GLY A 197 -9.41 -27.36 -1.83
CA GLY A 197 -9.70 -27.26 -0.40
C GLY A 197 -11.10 -26.73 -0.12
N LEU A 198 -11.51 -25.64 -0.77
CA LEU A 198 -12.87 -25.12 -0.66
C LEU A 198 -13.91 -26.16 -1.09
N LYS A 199 -13.62 -26.93 -2.14
CA LYS A 199 -14.48 -28.05 -2.55
C LYS A 199 -14.53 -29.14 -1.46
N ALA A 200 -13.38 -29.53 -0.91
CA ALA A 200 -13.32 -30.55 0.15
C ALA A 200 -14.09 -30.13 1.41
N TYR A 201 -14.07 -28.84 1.79
CA TYR A 201 -14.91 -28.31 2.87
C TYR A 201 -16.40 -28.49 2.55
N LYS A 202 -16.85 -28.09 1.36
CA LYS A 202 -18.24 -28.25 0.90
C LYS A 202 -18.69 -29.70 0.86
N ASP A 203 -17.85 -30.59 0.32
CA ASP A 203 -18.12 -32.03 0.27
C ASP A 203 -18.24 -32.66 1.67
N ASN A 204 -17.70 -32.02 2.71
CA ASN A 204 -17.77 -32.45 4.10
C ASN A 204 -18.81 -31.65 4.93
N GLY A 205 -19.76 -30.98 4.27
CA GLY A 205 -20.89 -30.32 4.93
C GLY A 205 -20.61 -28.92 5.47
N TYR A 206 -19.52 -28.28 5.05
CA TYR A 206 -19.17 -26.92 5.46
C TYR A 206 -19.42 -25.87 4.38
N ASN A 207 -19.73 -24.65 4.80
CA ASN A 207 -19.72 -23.46 3.97
C ASN A 207 -18.45 -22.65 4.26
N PRO A 208 -17.38 -22.80 3.45
CA PRO A 208 -16.09 -22.15 3.73
C PRO A 208 -16.12 -20.65 3.40
N VAL A 209 -15.74 -19.82 4.37
CA VAL A 209 -15.55 -18.38 4.23
C VAL A 209 -14.07 -18.05 4.43
N ILE A 210 -13.40 -17.51 3.41
CA ILE A 210 -11.98 -17.16 3.52
C ILE A 210 -11.84 -15.90 4.39
N LYS A 211 -11.04 -15.98 5.44
CA LYS A 211 -10.84 -14.89 6.43
C LYS A 211 -9.47 -14.23 6.37
N GLY A 212 -8.43 -14.94 5.93
CA GLY A 212 -7.10 -14.37 5.90
C GLY A 212 -6.06 -15.24 5.21
N LEU A 213 -4.93 -14.63 4.86
CA LEU A 213 -3.74 -15.25 4.28
C LEU A 213 -2.53 -15.05 5.19
N ALA A 214 -1.95 -16.14 5.70
CA ALA A 214 -0.66 -16.14 6.37
C ALA A 214 0.43 -16.32 5.33
N TRP A 215 1.30 -15.33 5.20
CA TRP A 215 2.42 -15.32 4.26
C TRP A 215 3.75 -15.42 5.01
N MET A 216 4.57 -16.41 4.67
CA MET A 216 5.82 -16.70 5.37
C MET A 216 6.96 -17.00 4.38
N GLN A 217 7.60 -15.92 3.92
CA GLN A 217 8.63 -15.95 2.89
C GLN A 217 9.47 -14.67 2.94
N GLY A 218 10.68 -14.72 2.38
CA GLY A 218 11.53 -13.54 2.13
C GLY A 218 13.01 -13.88 2.21
N GLU A 219 13.35 -15.02 2.80
CA GLU A 219 14.70 -15.51 2.96
C GLU A 219 15.40 -15.68 1.59
N SER A 220 14.66 -16.11 0.56
CA SER A 220 15.22 -16.25 -0.80
C SER A 220 15.55 -14.90 -1.46
N GLU A 221 14.69 -13.89 -1.36
CA GLU A 221 14.96 -12.53 -1.87
C GLU A 221 16.07 -11.82 -1.11
N SER A 222 16.23 -12.13 0.19
CA SER A 222 17.29 -11.56 1.02
C SER A 222 18.71 -11.94 0.56
N GLN A 223 18.84 -12.90 -0.37
CA GLN A 223 20.11 -13.31 -0.95
C GLN A 223 20.58 -12.44 -2.13
N SER A 224 19.71 -11.54 -2.62
CA SER A 224 20.01 -10.65 -3.75
C SER A 224 19.77 -9.19 -3.38
N ALA A 225 20.79 -8.36 -3.56
CA ALA A 225 20.69 -6.91 -3.37
C ALA A 225 19.59 -6.27 -4.25
N ASN A 226 19.39 -6.88 -5.42
CA ASN A 226 18.45 -6.41 -6.43
C ASN A 226 17.03 -6.89 -6.13
N ASN A 227 16.85 -8.13 -5.69
CA ASN A 227 15.51 -8.67 -5.46
C ASN A 227 14.96 -8.18 -4.12
N SER A 228 15.81 -8.06 -3.09
CA SER A 228 15.43 -7.47 -1.80
C SER A 228 14.85 -6.06 -1.96
N LYS A 229 15.47 -5.17 -2.76
CA LYS A 229 14.96 -3.81 -3.01
C LYS A 229 13.66 -3.75 -3.81
N ARG A 230 13.24 -4.86 -4.43
CA ARG A 230 11.98 -4.98 -5.18
C ARG A 230 10.89 -5.67 -4.38
N TYR A 231 11.20 -6.15 -3.18
CA TYR A 231 10.30 -7.03 -2.44
C TYR A 231 8.92 -6.41 -2.19
N ALA A 232 8.84 -5.11 -1.89
CA ALA A 232 7.56 -4.45 -1.68
C ALA A 232 6.69 -4.46 -2.94
N GLU A 233 7.27 -4.19 -4.10
CA GLU A 233 6.57 -4.24 -5.39
C GLU A 233 6.12 -5.67 -5.73
N LEU A 234 7.00 -6.65 -5.52
CA LEU A 234 6.70 -8.05 -5.79
C LEU A 234 5.56 -8.56 -4.90
N LEU A 235 5.68 -8.36 -3.59
CA LEU A 235 4.69 -8.82 -2.62
C LEU A 235 3.34 -8.11 -2.80
N SER A 236 3.32 -6.78 -2.94
CA SER A 236 2.06 -6.03 -3.13
C SER A 236 1.33 -6.43 -4.42
N THR A 237 2.06 -6.59 -5.52
CA THR A 237 1.47 -7.04 -6.80
C THR A 237 0.91 -8.46 -6.69
N MET A 238 1.66 -9.37 -6.07
CA MET A 238 1.22 -10.75 -5.86
C MET A 238 -0.01 -10.82 -4.96
N ILE A 239 -0.06 -10.05 -3.87
CA ILE A 239 -1.24 -9.97 -2.99
C ILE A 239 -2.46 -9.46 -3.76
N ALA A 240 -2.31 -8.41 -4.57
CA ALA A 240 -3.40 -7.88 -5.37
C ALA A 240 -3.95 -8.91 -6.38
N ASP A 241 -3.07 -9.64 -7.07
CA ASP A 241 -3.46 -10.73 -7.96
C ASP A 241 -4.13 -11.88 -7.18
N MET A 242 -3.60 -12.26 -6.01
CA MET A 242 -4.20 -13.30 -5.17
C MET A 242 -5.62 -12.91 -4.73
N ARG A 243 -5.84 -11.68 -4.28
CA ARG A 243 -7.17 -11.18 -3.89
C ARG A 243 -8.17 -11.33 -5.03
N LYS A 244 -7.76 -10.97 -6.26
CA LYS A 244 -8.58 -11.12 -7.46
C LYS A 244 -8.86 -12.59 -7.77
N ASP A 245 -7.84 -13.42 -7.87
CA ASP A 245 -7.99 -14.82 -8.28
C ASP A 245 -8.76 -15.63 -7.22
N LEU A 246 -8.55 -15.35 -5.93
CA LEU A 246 -9.29 -15.97 -4.85
C LEU A 246 -10.76 -15.52 -4.83
N THR A 247 -11.05 -14.26 -5.20
CA THR A 247 -12.43 -13.79 -5.40
C THR A 247 -13.13 -14.62 -6.46
N GLU A 248 -12.47 -14.83 -7.61
CA GLU A 248 -13.01 -15.66 -8.69
C GLU A 248 -13.18 -17.14 -8.29
N ILE A 249 -12.25 -17.69 -7.50
CA ILE A 249 -12.29 -19.09 -7.05
C ILE A 249 -13.40 -19.34 -6.03
N SER A 250 -13.57 -18.42 -5.07
CA SER A 250 -14.46 -18.60 -3.92
C SER A 250 -15.87 -18.06 -4.15
N GLY A 251 -16.02 -17.04 -5.00
CA GLY A 251 -17.24 -16.23 -5.12
C GLY A 251 -17.42 -15.20 -4.00
N GLN A 252 -16.46 -15.08 -3.08
CA GLN A 252 -16.43 -14.08 -2.01
C GLN A 252 -15.67 -12.84 -2.50
N ASP A 253 -16.15 -11.63 -2.19
CA ASP A 253 -15.34 -10.42 -2.40
C ASP A 253 -14.13 -10.45 -1.44
N LEU A 254 -12.95 -10.60 -2.02
CA LEU A 254 -11.67 -10.68 -1.30
C LEU A 254 -10.75 -9.51 -1.65
N SER A 255 -11.30 -8.41 -2.18
CA SER A 255 -10.55 -7.18 -2.47
C SER A 255 -9.85 -6.57 -1.25
N GLU A 256 -10.35 -6.88 -0.05
CA GLU A 256 -9.78 -6.48 1.25
C GLU A 256 -9.35 -7.69 2.10
N LEU A 257 -9.00 -8.83 1.48
CA LEU A 257 -8.53 -10.01 2.21
C LEU A 257 -7.29 -9.66 3.05
N LEU A 258 -7.43 -9.84 4.37
CA LEU A 258 -6.37 -9.64 5.33
C LEU A 258 -5.21 -10.60 5.08
N THR A 259 -4.02 -10.05 4.85
CA THR A 259 -2.77 -10.80 4.70
C THR A 259 -1.87 -10.48 5.89
N VAL A 260 -1.53 -11.49 6.68
CA VAL A 260 -0.53 -11.37 7.74
C VAL A 260 0.80 -11.86 7.19
N VAL A 261 1.81 -11.00 7.21
CA VAL A 261 3.16 -11.24 6.69
C VAL A 261 4.10 -11.47 7.86
N ALA A 262 4.63 -12.69 7.98
CA ALA A 262 5.67 -13.02 8.93
C ALA A 262 7.01 -12.45 8.47
N LYS A 263 7.57 -11.51 9.24
CA LYS A 263 8.91 -11.00 8.96
C LYS A 263 9.94 -12.10 9.21
N ILE A 264 10.91 -12.19 8.31
CA ILE A 264 12.11 -13.01 8.53
C ILE A 264 12.88 -12.49 9.75
N PRO A 265 13.39 -13.35 10.66
CA PRO A 265 14.17 -12.91 11.81
C PRO A 265 15.37 -12.09 11.38
N SER A 266 15.61 -10.93 12.01
CA SER A 266 16.72 -10.02 11.67
C SER A 266 18.10 -10.68 11.76
N LYS A 267 18.25 -11.62 12.69
CA LYS A 267 19.46 -12.43 12.90
C LYS A 267 19.63 -13.61 11.93
N TYR A 268 18.71 -13.80 10.97
CA TYR A 268 18.83 -14.85 9.95
C TYR A 268 20.10 -14.69 9.10
N LYS A 269 20.51 -13.45 8.81
CA LYS A 269 21.76 -13.12 8.10
C LYS A 269 23.03 -13.57 8.83
N ASP A 270 22.95 -13.77 10.15
CA ASP A 270 24.10 -14.16 10.97
C ASP A 270 24.37 -15.67 10.90
N VAL A 271 23.34 -16.47 10.59
CA VAL A 271 23.43 -17.93 10.45
C VAL A 271 23.40 -18.42 9.00
N VAL A 272 22.86 -17.61 8.08
CA VAL A 272 22.85 -17.87 6.63
C VAL A 272 23.53 -16.70 5.92
N SER A 273 24.83 -16.86 5.64
CA SER A 273 25.67 -15.78 5.10
C SER A 273 25.24 -15.29 3.71
N SER A 274 24.56 -16.11 2.91
CA SER A 274 24.02 -15.68 1.62
C SER A 274 22.89 -14.67 1.77
N ALA A 275 22.16 -14.67 2.89
CA ALA A 275 21.02 -13.81 3.18
C ALA A 275 21.42 -12.42 3.70
N ALA A 276 22.37 -11.77 3.03
CA ALA A 276 22.97 -10.51 3.49
C ALA A 276 21.99 -9.31 3.53
N TYR A 277 20.82 -9.40 2.88
CA TYR A 277 19.86 -8.30 2.73
C TYR A 277 18.57 -8.51 3.53
N VAL A 278 18.62 -9.27 4.63
CA VAL A 278 17.47 -9.52 5.52
C VAL A 278 16.80 -8.23 5.99
N ASP A 279 17.58 -7.25 6.47
CA ASP A 279 17.02 -5.98 6.96
C ASP A 279 16.31 -5.19 5.85
N VAL A 280 16.81 -5.30 4.61
CA VAL A 280 16.19 -4.67 3.44
C VAL A 280 14.84 -5.31 3.15
N VAL A 281 14.76 -6.64 3.16
CA VAL A 281 13.49 -7.36 2.95
C VAL A 281 12.49 -7.06 4.06
N ARG A 282 12.93 -7.02 5.34
CA ARG A 282 12.08 -6.63 6.48
C ARG A 282 11.48 -5.23 6.29
N ALA A 283 12.31 -4.24 5.95
CA ALA A 283 11.84 -2.88 5.67
C ALA A 283 10.87 -2.82 4.49
N GLN A 284 11.02 -3.70 3.50
CA GLN A 284 10.10 -3.78 2.36
C GLN A 284 8.77 -4.44 2.74
N MET A 285 8.76 -5.42 3.65
CA MET A 285 7.52 -5.97 4.22
C MET A 285 6.74 -4.90 4.98
N ASP A 286 7.44 -4.12 5.81
CA ASP A 286 6.83 -3.00 6.54
C ASP A 286 6.27 -1.95 5.56
N ALA A 287 7.01 -1.63 4.49
CA ALA A 287 6.53 -0.73 3.45
C ALA A 287 5.25 -1.22 2.74
N VAL A 288 5.03 -2.54 2.61
CA VAL A 288 3.76 -3.05 2.07
C VAL A 288 2.62 -2.79 3.05
N ALA A 289 2.80 -3.12 4.33
CA ALA A 289 1.79 -2.89 5.37
C ALA A 289 1.49 -1.40 5.61
N GLU A 290 2.45 -0.51 5.40
CA GLU A 290 2.25 0.94 5.46
C GLU A 290 1.38 1.48 4.31
N ASN A 291 1.33 0.77 3.18
CA ASN A 291 0.60 1.19 1.97
C ASN A 291 -0.69 0.40 1.72
N ASP A 292 -0.94 -0.67 2.48
CA ASP A 292 -2.13 -1.52 2.38
C ASP A 292 -2.61 -1.93 3.78
N ALA A 293 -3.77 -1.41 4.21
CA ALA A 293 -4.31 -1.69 5.55
C ALA A 293 -4.79 -3.12 5.76
N ASP A 294 -4.97 -3.87 4.68
CA ASP A 294 -5.33 -5.28 4.74
C ASP A 294 -4.07 -6.14 4.63
N VAL A 295 -2.89 -5.54 4.89
CA VAL A 295 -1.63 -6.22 5.15
C VAL A 295 -1.12 -5.81 6.54
N ILE A 296 -0.81 -6.81 7.38
CA ILE A 296 -0.20 -6.62 8.70
C ILE A 296 1.11 -7.39 8.74
N THR A 297 2.15 -6.85 9.39
CA THR A 297 3.38 -7.62 9.68
C THR A 297 3.39 -8.14 11.11
N ILE A 298 3.86 -9.37 11.30
CA ILE A 298 4.24 -9.92 12.62
C ILE A 298 5.75 -10.09 12.67
N ASP A 299 6.36 -9.78 13.82
CA ASP A 299 7.81 -9.87 14.00
C ASP A 299 8.22 -11.22 14.59
N ASN A 300 9.20 -11.86 13.96
CA ASN A 300 9.75 -13.15 14.40
C ASN A 300 11.17 -13.01 14.98
N ASP A 301 11.60 -11.82 15.40
CA ASP A 301 12.94 -11.62 15.99
C ASP A 301 13.16 -12.42 17.29
N PHE A 302 12.08 -12.89 17.93
CA PHE A 302 12.14 -13.80 19.07
C PHE A 302 12.71 -15.19 18.69
N VAL A 303 12.49 -15.65 17.45
CA VAL A 303 12.84 -17.00 16.98
C VAL A 303 14.32 -17.29 17.16
N THR A 304 14.69 -18.37 17.82
CA THR A 304 16.07 -18.80 18.02
C THR A 304 16.67 -19.36 16.74
N LEU A 305 17.89 -18.93 16.40
CA LEU A 305 18.66 -19.41 15.25
C LEU A 305 20.10 -19.75 15.67
N PRO A 306 20.67 -20.90 15.22
CA PRO A 306 20.02 -21.96 14.46
C PRO A 306 18.88 -22.63 15.27
N GLY A 307 17.82 -23.02 14.58
CA GLY A 307 16.66 -23.71 15.16
C GLY A 307 16.78 -25.22 14.94
N THR A 308 15.89 -25.78 14.11
CA THR A 308 16.04 -27.15 13.57
C THR A 308 17.32 -27.26 12.74
N ASP A 309 17.61 -26.23 11.96
CA ASP A 309 18.88 -26.02 11.27
C ASP A 309 19.13 -24.50 11.14
N ASN A 310 20.10 -24.09 10.33
CA ASN A 310 20.39 -22.66 10.13
C ASN A 310 19.24 -21.88 9.46
N HIS A 311 18.28 -22.57 8.84
CA HIS A 311 17.19 -21.96 8.06
C HIS A 311 15.83 -22.07 8.76
N HIS A 312 15.62 -23.15 9.52
CA HIS A 312 14.30 -23.55 10.00
C HIS A 312 14.17 -23.46 11.51
N TYR A 313 13.00 -23.04 11.97
CA TYR A 313 12.75 -22.73 13.38
C TYR A 313 12.62 -24.02 14.21
N ASN A 314 12.92 -23.93 15.50
CA ASN A 314 12.69 -25.02 16.47
C ASN A 314 11.18 -25.13 16.82
N VAL A 315 10.79 -26.16 17.58
CA VAL A 315 9.39 -26.42 17.94
C VAL A 315 8.73 -25.27 18.71
N PRO A 316 9.26 -24.79 19.86
CA PRO A 316 8.59 -23.75 20.62
C PRO A 316 8.43 -22.46 19.81
N ASP A 317 9.42 -22.09 19.00
CA ASP A 317 9.37 -20.88 18.20
C ASP A 317 8.36 -21.00 17.04
N MET A 318 8.28 -22.15 16.34
CA MET A 318 7.28 -22.34 15.28
C MET A 318 5.84 -22.40 15.82
N LEU A 319 5.65 -22.99 17.00
CA LEU A 319 4.35 -22.93 17.71
C LEU A 319 3.95 -21.48 18.01
N GLN A 320 4.90 -20.66 18.47
CA GLN A 320 4.64 -19.25 18.74
C GLN A 320 4.40 -18.44 17.45
N VAL A 321 5.10 -18.73 16.34
CA VAL A 321 4.81 -18.09 15.06
C VAL A 321 3.37 -18.40 14.60
N GLY A 322 2.96 -19.66 14.70
CA GLY A 322 1.57 -20.06 14.42
C GLY A 322 0.55 -19.36 15.33
N HIS A 323 0.86 -19.24 16.63
CA HIS A 323 0.06 -18.47 17.57
C HIS A 323 -0.10 -17.01 17.11
N ASN A 324 1.00 -16.33 16.80
CA ASN A 324 0.99 -14.92 16.41
C ASN A 324 0.19 -14.66 15.13
N PHE A 325 0.22 -15.60 14.17
CA PHE A 325 -0.64 -15.51 13.00
C PHE A 325 -2.12 -15.55 13.37
N ALA A 326 -2.52 -16.55 14.16
CA ALA A 326 -3.92 -16.72 14.56
C ALA A 326 -4.42 -15.56 15.43
N GLU A 327 -3.59 -15.08 16.37
CA GLU A 327 -3.87 -13.89 17.18
C GLU A 327 -4.10 -12.66 16.29
N ALA A 328 -3.17 -12.36 15.37
CA ALA A 328 -3.30 -11.22 14.47
C ALA A 328 -4.59 -11.28 13.62
N PHE A 329 -4.99 -12.47 13.16
CA PHE A 329 -6.26 -12.63 12.46
C PHE A 329 -7.48 -12.35 13.35
N ILE A 330 -7.50 -12.89 14.58
CA ILE A 330 -8.61 -12.68 15.50
C ILE A 330 -8.69 -11.23 15.94
N GLU A 331 -7.58 -10.57 16.29
CA GLU A 331 -7.57 -9.16 16.68
C GLU A 331 -8.04 -8.23 15.57
N ALA A 332 -7.61 -8.48 14.33
CA ALA A 332 -7.99 -7.67 13.18
C ALA A 332 -9.46 -7.86 12.77
N THR A 333 -10.05 -9.02 13.07
CA THR A 333 -11.46 -9.32 12.73
C THR A 333 -12.44 -9.03 13.86
N ASN A 334 -12.00 -9.04 15.12
CA ASN A 334 -12.85 -8.79 16.29
C ASN A 334 -12.85 -7.32 16.76
N GLY A 335 -12.21 -6.42 15.99
CA GLY A 335 -12.26 -4.96 16.23
C GLY A 335 -11.16 -4.40 17.15
N SER A 336 -10.18 -5.19 17.57
CA SER A 336 -9.03 -4.68 18.36
C SER A 336 -8.02 -3.90 17.52
N LEU A 337 -7.96 -4.19 16.21
CA LEU A 337 -7.12 -3.50 15.22
C LEU A 337 -7.98 -2.92 14.08
N PRO A 338 -8.79 -1.88 14.35
CA PRO A 338 -9.62 -1.26 13.33
C PRO A 338 -8.77 -0.62 12.23
N LYS A 339 -9.39 -0.50 11.05
CA LYS A 339 -8.82 0.10 9.84
C LYS A 339 -9.16 1.58 9.77
N VAL A 340 -8.17 2.40 9.44
CA VAL A 340 -8.38 3.75 8.93
C VAL A 340 -8.07 3.81 7.45
N LYS A 341 -9.02 4.29 6.66
CA LYS A 341 -8.84 4.62 5.24
C LYS A 341 -8.84 6.13 5.07
N VAL A 342 -8.02 6.66 4.18
CA VAL A 342 -8.03 8.08 3.82
C VAL A 342 -8.43 8.21 2.37
N VAL A 343 -9.46 9.02 2.13
CA VAL A 343 -9.97 9.28 0.78
C VAL A 343 -9.92 10.77 0.53
N CYS A 344 -9.06 11.16 -0.40
CA CYS A 344 -8.89 12.54 -0.84
C CYS A 344 -9.70 12.78 -2.12
N THR A 345 -10.33 13.95 -2.24
CA THR A 345 -10.76 14.45 -3.55
C THR A 345 -9.56 14.83 -4.42
N GLU A 346 -9.79 15.13 -5.70
CA GLU A 346 -8.74 15.64 -6.60
C GLU A 346 -8.05 16.89 -6.03
N GLY A 347 -6.74 17.03 -6.31
CA GLY A 347 -5.97 18.22 -5.96
C GLY A 347 -5.23 18.14 -4.63
N GLY A 348 -5.06 16.95 -4.09
CA GLY A 348 -4.16 16.71 -2.97
C GLY A 348 -4.09 15.23 -2.62
N ALA A 349 -3.14 14.91 -1.75
CA ALA A 349 -2.87 13.56 -1.29
C ALA A 349 -2.67 13.53 0.22
N SER A 350 -2.67 12.33 0.79
CA SER A 350 -2.26 12.05 2.17
C SER A 350 -1.01 11.18 2.20
N ASP A 351 -0.23 11.29 3.27
CA ASP A 351 0.88 10.39 3.58
C ASP A 351 0.42 8.97 3.99
N VAL A 352 -0.82 8.83 4.46
CA VAL A 352 -1.47 7.56 4.78
C VAL A 352 -2.64 7.37 3.82
N VAL A 353 -2.68 6.27 3.07
CA VAL A 353 -3.84 5.91 2.23
C VAL A 353 -4.77 4.96 2.97
N SER A 354 -4.20 3.97 3.66
CA SER A 354 -4.94 3.06 4.52
C SER A 354 -3.96 2.44 5.52
N LYS A 355 -4.37 2.27 6.79
CA LYS A 355 -3.61 1.48 7.78
C LYS A 355 -4.53 0.87 8.84
N ARG A 356 -4.01 -0.04 9.66
CA ARG A 356 -4.64 -0.47 10.93
C ARG A 356 -3.91 0.13 12.12
N ALA A 357 -4.62 0.31 13.23
CA ALA A 357 -4.03 0.79 14.47
C ALA A 357 -4.82 0.28 15.68
N ILE A 358 -4.14 0.12 16.81
CA ILE A 358 -4.76 -0.25 18.09
C ILE A 358 -5.73 0.86 18.51
N VAL A 359 -6.89 0.48 19.03
CA VAL A 359 -7.88 1.41 19.59
C VAL A 359 -7.22 2.34 20.63
N ASP A 360 -7.68 3.58 20.69
CA ASP A 360 -7.16 4.64 21.59
C ASP A 360 -5.72 5.10 21.30
N THR A 361 -5.06 4.59 20.27
CA THR A 361 -3.76 5.12 19.84
C THR A 361 -3.91 6.43 19.08
N ALA A 362 -3.00 7.37 19.34
CA ALA A 362 -2.95 8.63 18.62
C ALA A 362 -2.31 8.45 17.25
N LEU A 363 -3.02 8.86 16.21
CA LEU A 363 -2.58 8.83 14.82
C LEU A 363 -2.41 10.24 14.28
N ALA A 364 -1.48 10.41 13.33
CA ALA A 364 -1.31 11.60 12.53
C ALA A 364 -1.39 11.25 11.05
N VAL A 365 -2.08 12.10 10.28
CA VAL A 365 -2.16 12.05 8.82
C VAL A 365 -1.81 13.43 8.29
N THR A 366 -0.77 13.51 7.46
CA THR A 366 -0.34 14.72 6.78
C THR A 366 -1.03 14.83 5.43
N LEU A 367 -1.73 15.94 5.23
CA LEU A 367 -2.43 16.26 4.00
C LEU A 367 -1.56 17.21 3.15
N THR A 368 -1.40 16.92 1.87
CA THR A 368 -0.58 17.71 0.95
C THR A 368 -1.46 18.16 -0.21
N PRO A 369 -1.98 19.41 -0.18
CA PRO A 369 -2.62 20.00 -1.34
C PRO A 369 -1.64 20.12 -2.51
N ASP A 370 -2.11 19.82 -3.71
CA ASP A 370 -1.37 20.08 -4.94
C ASP A 370 -1.23 21.58 -5.19
N LYS A 371 -0.28 21.96 -6.06
CA LYS A 371 -0.10 23.36 -6.43
C LYS A 371 -1.37 23.93 -7.06
N GLY A 372 -1.92 24.98 -6.45
CA GLY A 372 -3.15 25.62 -6.90
C GLY A 372 -4.42 25.02 -6.31
N TYR A 373 -4.29 24.15 -5.31
CA TYR A 373 -5.38 23.62 -4.50
C TYR A 373 -5.18 23.97 -3.03
N GLU A 374 -6.28 23.99 -2.29
CA GLU A 374 -6.29 24.18 -0.83
C GLU A 374 -7.11 23.11 -0.13
N LEU A 375 -6.75 22.80 1.12
CA LEU A 375 -7.53 21.93 1.99
C LEU A 375 -8.76 22.68 2.51
N VAL A 376 -9.95 22.20 2.17
CA VAL A 376 -11.22 22.82 2.57
C VAL A 376 -11.77 22.20 3.85
N SER A 377 -11.88 20.87 3.88
CA SER A 377 -12.47 20.16 5.01
C SER A 377 -11.97 18.74 5.13
N TYR A 378 -12.24 18.14 6.29
CA TYR A 378 -12.13 16.71 6.52
C TYR A 378 -13.28 16.24 7.41
N SER A 379 -13.63 14.96 7.31
CA SER A 379 -14.65 14.30 8.13
C SER A 379 -14.33 12.83 8.30
N PHE A 380 -14.87 12.20 9.34
CA PHE A 380 -14.75 10.77 9.59
C PHE A 380 -16.09 10.09 9.34
N VAL A 381 -16.09 8.97 8.63
CA VAL A 381 -17.28 8.14 8.42
C VAL A 381 -16.99 6.67 8.73
N GLY A 382 -18.00 5.93 9.19
CA GLY A 382 -17.92 4.49 9.41
C GLY A 382 -18.07 3.69 8.12
N ASP A 383 -18.02 2.36 8.24
CA ASP A 383 -18.22 1.44 7.11
C ASP A 383 -19.64 1.54 6.50
N ASP A 384 -20.62 1.96 7.30
CA ASP A 384 -21.99 2.25 6.86
C ASP A 384 -22.13 3.60 6.11
N GLY A 385 -21.03 4.34 5.99
CA GLY A 385 -20.98 5.66 5.37
C GLY A 385 -21.52 6.81 6.24
N GLN A 386 -21.97 6.52 7.46
CA GLN A 386 -22.47 7.54 8.39
C GLN A 386 -21.33 8.28 9.06
N ALA A 387 -21.59 9.52 9.47
CA ALA A 387 -20.62 10.33 10.19
C ALA A 387 -20.28 9.68 11.55
N VAL A 388 -18.99 9.59 11.85
CA VAL A 388 -18.47 9.10 13.12
C VAL A 388 -17.77 10.25 13.82
N GLU A 389 -18.13 10.50 15.08
CA GLU A 389 -17.38 11.45 15.89
C GLU A 389 -16.05 10.83 16.31
N VAL A 390 -14.95 11.46 15.90
CA VAL A 390 -13.60 11.07 16.26
C VAL A 390 -12.91 12.25 16.91
N THR A 391 -12.37 12.04 18.11
CA THR A 391 -11.56 13.03 18.81
C THR A 391 -10.36 13.37 17.94
N SER A 392 -10.38 14.57 17.35
CA SER A 392 -9.39 14.98 16.36
C SER A 392 -9.05 16.47 16.47
N ARG A 393 -7.85 16.81 16.01
CA ARG A 393 -7.36 18.18 15.92
C ARG A 393 -6.47 18.34 14.69
N LYS A 394 -6.72 19.38 13.92
CA LYS A 394 -5.84 19.80 12.83
C LYS A 394 -4.78 20.80 13.34
N VAL A 395 -3.53 20.60 12.94
CA VAL A 395 -2.43 21.55 13.13
C VAL A 395 -1.71 21.71 11.79
N GLY A 396 -1.85 22.88 11.15
CA GLY A 396 -1.42 23.06 9.75
C GLY A 396 -2.20 22.12 8.83
N ASN A 397 -1.49 21.31 8.05
CA ASN A 397 -2.09 20.26 7.22
C ASN A 397 -2.07 18.87 7.87
N VAL A 398 -1.71 18.76 9.15
CA VAL A 398 -1.69 17.47 9.86
C VAL A 398 -2.98 17.30 10.66
N VAL A 399 -3.75 16.27 10.36
CA VAL A 399 -4.90 15.83 11.15
C VAL A 399 -4.40 14.80 12.16
N ARG A 400 -4.51 15.14 13.45
CA ARG A 400 -4.24 14.21 14.56
C ARG A 400 -5.55 13.71 15.12
N PHE A 401 -5.68 12.43 15.36
CA PHE A 401 -6.90 11.85 15.93
C PHE A 401 -6.59 10.60 16.75
N VAL A 402 -7.52 10.24 17.63
CA VAL A 402 -7.45 8.99 18.42
C VAL A 402 -8.21 7.91 17.66
N MET A 403 -7.60 6.74 17.48
CA MET A 403 -8.19 5.64 16.74
C MET A 403 -9.50 5.17 17.42
N PRO A 404 -10.66 5.23 16.74
CA PRO A 404 -11.92 4.76 17.32
C PRO A 404 -11.98 3.23 17.40
N SER A 405 -12.97 2.68 18.10
CA SER A 405 -13.15 1.23 18.28
C SER A 405 -13.61 0.47 17.03
N GLY A 406 -13.92 1.18 15.94
CA GLY A 406 -14.37 0.61 14.68
C GLY A 406 -13.60 1.19 13.50
N ASN A 407 -13.75 0.56 12.34
CA ASN A 407 -13.17 1.07 11.12
C ASN A 407 -13.68 2.48 10.81
N VAL A 408 -12.81 3.32 10.25
CA VAL A 408 -13.17 4.69 9.91
C VAL A 408 -12.53 5.11 8.60
N THR A 409 -13.25 5.89 7.79
CA THR A 409 -12.70 6.58 6.62
C THR A 409 -12.59 8.07 6.91
N LEU A 410 -11.37 8.60 6.87
CA LEU A 410 -11.08 10.03 6.84
C LEU A 410 -11.30 10.56 5.41
N LYS A 411 -12.44 11.21 5.17
CA LYS A 411 -12.73 11.90 3.91
C LYS A 411 -12.11 13.29 3.94
N VAL A 412 -11.30 13.61 2.94
CA VAL A 412 -10.56 14.87 2.82
C VAL A 412 -10.97 15.57 1.53
N VAL A 413 -11.30 16.85 1.62
CA VAL A 413 -11.72 17.67 0.48
C VAL A 413 -10.69 18.75 0.20
N PHE A 414 -10.09 18.65 -0.99
CA PHE A 414 -9.32 19.71 -1.62
C PHE A 414 -10.16 20.40 -2.71
N GLN A 415 -9.92 21.69 -2.93
CA GLN A 415 -10.55 22.45 -4.01
C GLN A 415 -9.55 23.37 -4.71
N PRO A 416 -9.73 23.66 -6.02
CA PRO A 416 -8.87 24.60 -6.73
C PRO A 416 -8.97 25.98 -6.10
N ILE A 417 -7.81 26.61 -5.86
CA ILE A 417 -7.75 28.01 -5.43
C ILE A 417 -8.16 28.88 -6.62
N PRO A 418 -9.14 29.81 -6.46
CA PRO A 418 -9.55 30.70 -7.54
C PRO A 418 -8.36 31.47 -8.14
N LYS A 419 -8.39 31.69 -9.45
CA LYS A 419 -7.41 32.51 -10.17
C LYS A 419 -8.04 33.83 -10.57
N TYR A 420 -7.24 34.87 -10.63
CA TYR A 420 -7.67 36.19 -11.06
C TYR A 420 -6.81 36.71 -12.22
N ASN A 421 -7.41 37.52 -13.08
CA ASN A 421 -6.71 38.22 -14.13
C ASN A 421 -5.91 39.38 -13.53
N VAL A 422 -4.76 39.66 -14.13
CA VAL A 422 -4.10 40.93 -13.89
C VAL A 422 -3.66 41.54 -15.20
N THR A 423 -4.09 42.79 -15.40
CA THR A 423 -3.87 43.61 -16.58
C THR A 423 -3.02 44.81 -16.16
N VAL A 424 -1.99 45.11 -16.93
CA VAL A 424 -1.11 46.26 -16.69
C VAL A 424 -1.14 47.16 -17.90
N ASP A 425 -1.33 48.45 -17.67
CA ASP A 425 -1.15 49.51 -18.64
C ASP A 425 0.00 50.39 -18.18
N GLY A 426 1.12 50.30 -18.89
CA GLY A 426 2.32 51.04 -18.58
C GLY A 426 2.13 52.55 -18.73
N GLY A 427 1.21 53.02 -19.57
CA GLY A 427 1.19 54.40 -20.00
C GLY A 427 2.39 54.78 -20.89
N GLU A 428 2.39 56.00 -21.42
CA GLU A 428 3.51 56.55 -22.18
C GLU A 428 4.70 56.86 -21.26
N HIS A 429 5.93 56.59 -21.72
CA HIS A 429 7.19 56.89 -21.02
C HIS A 429 7.53 56.00 -19.81
N GLY A 430 7.01 54.77 -19.76
CA GLY A 430 7.53 53.75 -18.86
C GLY A 430 6.91 52.37 -19.02
N GLU A 431 7.37 51.42 -18.20
CA GLU A 431 6.98 50.00 -18.24
C GLU A 431 6.54 49.52 -16.85
N ILE A 432 5.60 48.57 -16.81
CA ILE A 432 5.19 47.89 -15.57
C ILE A 432 5.61 46.42 -15.66
N PHE A 433 6.39 45.98 -14.68
CA PHE A 433 6.69 44.57 -14.45
C PHE A 433 5.89 44.06 -13.27
N ARG A 434 5.59 42.77 -13.24
CA ARG A 434 5.01 42.12 -12.06
C ARG A 434 5.68 40.80 -11.74
N THR A 435 5.64 40.42 -10.47
CA THR A 435 5.99 39.05 -10.06
C THR A 435 5.05 38.04 -10.72
N ASN A 436 5.57 36.85 -11.05
CA ASN A 436 4.81 35.74 -11.63
C ASN A 436 4.02 36.09 -12.92
N ALA A 437 4.52 37.03 -13.74
CA ALA A 437 3.85 37.50 -14.96
C ALA A 437 3.45 36.40 -15.97
N GLN A 438 4.12 35.24 -15.92
CA GLN A 438 3.88 34.11 -16.82
C GLN A 438 2.59 33.33 -16.52
N ARG A 439 1.86 33.66 -15.43
CA ARG A 439 0.59 33.02 -15.10
C ARG A 439 -0.39 34.00 -14.42
N GLN A 440 -1.63 33.55 -14.32
CA GLN A 440 -2.60 34.15 -13.40
C GLN A 440 -2.19 33.82 -11.94
N PRO A 441 -2.21 34.81 -11.03
CA PRO A 441 -2.03 34.57 -9.60
C PRO A 441 -3.25 33.86 -8.99
N PHE A 442 -3.01 33.11 -7.92
CA PHE A 442 -4.07 32.51 -7.11
C PHE A 442 -4.64 33.53 -6.13
N LYS A 443 -5.89 33.34 -5.68
CA LYS A 443 -6.47 34.08 -4.57
C LYS A 443 -5.57 33.99 -3.33
N GLY A 444 -5.35 35.11 -2.64
CA GLY A 444 -4.46 35.21 -1.48
C GLY A 444 -2.97 35.28 -1.84
N GLU A 445 -2.60 35.11 -3.11
CA GLU A 445 -1.21 35.31 -3.54
C GLU A 445 -0.85 36.78 -3.49
N THR A 446 0.40 37.09 -3.14
CA THR A 446 0.94 38.44 -3.20
C THR A 446 1.55 38.72 -4.57
N VAL A 447 1.12 39.80 -5.21
CA VAL A 447 1.70 40.31 -6.47
C VAL A 447 2.37 41.64 -6.20
N THR A 448 3.60 41.79 -6.70
CA THR A 448 4.36 43.05 -6.65
C THR A 448 4.51 43.57 -8.06
N PHE A 449 4.15 44.85 -8.24
CA PHE A 449 4.33 45.62 -9.45
C PHE A 449 5.55 46.53 -9.31
N THR A 450 6.39 46.59 -10.34
CA THR A 450 7.57 47.44 -10.42
C THR A 450 7.42 48.39 -11.59
N PHE A 451 7.54 49.68 -11.33
CA PHE A 451 7.40 50.75 -12.32
C PHE A 451 8.77 51.19 -12.80
N LYS A 452 9.00 51.16 -14.11
CA LYS A 452 10.27 51.55 -14.76
C LYS A 452 10.02 52.74 -15.69
N PRO A 453 10.27 53.98 -15.21
CA PRO A 453 10.24 55.17 -16.06
C PRO A 453 11.32 55.12 -17.16
N GLU A 454 11.04 55.72 -18.31
CA GLU A 454 12.05 56.04 -19.32
C GLU A 454 13.00 57.16 -18.84
N ASN A 455 14.17 57.26 -19.46
CA ASN A 455 15.14 58.31 -19.16
C ASN A 455 14.53 59.71 -19.34
N GLY A 456 14.64 60.55 -18.31
CA GLY A 456 14.08 61.90 -18.30
C GLY A 456 12.65 62.00 -17.76
N TYR A 457 12.06 60.89 -17.32
CA TYR A 457 10.73 60.85 -16.69
C TYR A 457 10.79 60.26 -15.28
N LYS A 458 9.81 60.60 -14.45
CA LYS A 458 9.56 59.98 -13.14
C LYS A 458 8.10 59.52 -13.05
N LEU A 459 7.84 58.50 -12.22
CA LEU A 459 6.49 58.05 -11.93
C LEU A 459 5.68 59.21 -11.33
N ASP A 460 4.51 59.47 -11.90
CA ASP A 460 3.58 60.51 -11.45
C ASP A 460 2.48 59.89 -10.59
N LYS A 461 1.68 59.00 -11.18
CA LYS A 461 0.52 58.39 -10.51
C LYS A 461 0.36 56.92 -10.87
N VAL A 462 -0.11 56.15 -9.90
CA VAL A 462 -0.52 54.74 -10.09
C VAL A 462 -1.96 54.59 -9.65
N THR A 463 -2.77 53.93 -10.47
CA THR A 463 -4.11 53.49 -10.07
C THR A 463 -4.23 51.98 -10.13
N VAL A 464 -4.94 51.40 -9.17
CA VAL A 464 -5.25 49.98 -9.07
C VAL A 464 -6.77 49.84 -8.99
N ASN A 465 -7.37 49.17 -9.97
CA ASN A 465 -8.82 49.06 -10.15
C ASN A 465 -9.52 50.43 -10.10
N GLY A 466 -8.87 51.46 -10.68
CA GLY A 466 -9.38 52.84 -10.74
C GLY A 466 -9.12 53.69 -9.48
N ALA A 467 -8.60 53.13 -8.39
CA ALA A 467 -8.25 53.87 -7.18
C ALA A 467 -6.76 54.22 -7.16
N GLU A 468 -6.42 55.47 -6.80
CA GLU A 468 -5.02 55.90 -6.68
C GLU A 468 -4.35 55.24 -5.46
N VAL A 469 -3.13 54.72 -5.65
CA VAL A 469 -2.36 54.05 -4.60
C VAL A 469 -0.99 54.70 -4.43
N LYS A 470 -0.42 54.56 -3.22
CA LYS A 470 0.96 54.99 -2.93
C LYS A 470 1.93 53.82 -3.16
N THR A 471 3.06 54.11 -3.77
CA THR A 471 4.19 53.18 -3.93
C THR A 471 5.14 53.24 -2.73
N ASP A 472 6.13 52.36 -2.70
CA ASP A 472 7.20 52.29 -1.69
C ASP A 472 8.09 53.56 -1.59
N GLY A 473 7.96 54.50 -2.53
CA GLY A 473 8.74 55.75 -2.55
C GLY A 473 10.15 55.62 -3.13
N THR A 474 10.52 54.49 -3.73
CA THR A 474 11.82 54.30 -4.38
C THR A 474 11.92 55.16 -5.64
N TYR A 475 12.93 56.04 -5.75
CA TYR A 475 13.03 56.99 -6.88
C TYR A 475 13.30 56.33 -8.25
N THR A 476 14.11 55.26 -8.29
CA THR A 476 14.54 54.65 -9.56
C THR A 476 13.52 53.65 -10.10
N TYR A 477 13.03 52.74 -9.25
CA TYR A 477 12.05 51.71 -9.59
C TYR A 477 11.03 51.56 -8.45
N PRO A 478 10.03 52.45 -8.35
CA PRO A 478 8.98 52.34 -7.35
C PRO A 478 8.26 50.99 -7.43
N THR A 479 7.78 50.48 -6.30
CA THR A 479 7.00 49.25 -6.25
C THR A 479 5.66 49.40 -5.52
N TYR A 480 4.69 48.58 -5.91
CA TYR A 480 3.41 48.42 -5.23
C TYR A 480 3.10 46.93 -5.05
N THR A 481 2.79 46.52 -3.83
CA THR A 481 2.51 45.13 -3.48
C THR A 481 1.07 45.01 -2.97
N THR A 482 0.34 44.03 -3.47
CA THR A 482 -1.04 43.74 -3.04
C THR A 482 -1.31 42.25 -3.00
N GLU A 483 -2.20 41.84 -2.10
CA GLU A 483 -2.81 40.52 -2.13
C GLU A 483 -3.87 40.46 -3.24
N VAL A 484 -3.96 39.30 -3.90
CA VAL A 484 -4.91 39.04 -4.96
C VAL A 484 -6.22 38.52 -4.37
N THR A 485 -7.23 39.38 -4.33
CA THR A 485 -8.58 39.02 -3.87
C THR A 485 -9.64 39.12 -4.99
N GLN A 486 -9.27 39.73 -6.11
CA GLN A 486 -10.08 39.98 -7.30
C GLN A 486 -9.18 40.23 -8.52
N ASP A 487 -9.76 40.39 -9.71
CA ASP A 487 -9.04 40.85 -10.90
C ASP A 487 -8.37 42.21 -10.62
N ILE A 488 -7.12 42.38 -11.09
CA ILE A 488 -6.32 43.58 -10.85
C ILE A 488 -6.00 44.28 -12.17
N SER A 489 -6.38 45.54 -12.30
CA SER A 489 -5.97 46.44 -13.37
C SER A 489 -5.07 47.53 -12.79
N VAL A 490 -3.83 47.60 -13.26
CA VAL A 490 -2.85 48.62 -12.83
C VAL A 490 -2.56 49.55 -14.00
N VAL A 491 -2.68 50.86 -13.77
CA VAL A 491 -2.34 51.91 -14.73
C VAL A 491 -1.34 52.86 -14.11
N ALA A 492 -0.27 53.19 -14.84
CA ALA A 492 0.73 54.18 -14.43
C ALA A 492 0.78 55.38 -15.40
N THR A 493 1.08 56.56 -14.86
CA THR A 493 1.44 57.76 -15.63
C THR A 493 2.80 58.29 -15.19
N TYR A 494 3.49 58.96 -16.11
CA TYR A 494 4.82 59.52 -15.88
C TYR A 494 4.87 61.01 -16.25
N VAL A 495 5.71 61.76 -15.55
CA VAL A 495 5.95 63.19 -15.80
C VAL A 495 7.43 63.43 -16.06
N LYS A 496 7.73 64.33 -17.01
CA LYS A 496 9.11 64.71 -17.34
C LYS A 496 9.79 65.37 -16.13
N ILE A 497 11.04 65.00 -15.88
CA ILE A 497 11.87 65.62 -14.83
C ILE A 497 12.22 67.04 -15.29
N ALA A 498 11.87 68.04 -14.49
CA ALA A 498 12.28 69.42 -14.73
C ALA A 498 13.81 69.51 -14.57
N VAL A 499 14.48 70.01 -15.62
CA VAL A 499 15.89 70.39 -15.54
C VAL A 499 15.92 71.79 -14.95
N ASP A 500 16.35 71.94 -13.70
CA ASP A 500 16.74 73.25 -13.18
C ASP A 500 18.00 73.68 -13.92
N ILE A 501 17.83 74.51 -14.95
CA ILE A 501 18.91 75.31 -15.51
C ILE A 501 19.00 76.53 -14.61
N ASP A 502 19.97 76.53 -13.69
CA ASP A 502 20.37 77.73 -12.99
C ASP A 502 21.00 78.67 -14.03
N PRO A 503 20.45 79.88 -14.30
CA PRO A 503 21.04 80.79 -15.27
C PRO A 503 22.35 81.33 -14.72
N GLU A 504 23.46 81.01 -15.41
CA GLU A 504 24.79 81.52 -15.13
C GLU A 504 24.78 83.08 -15.16
N PRO A 505 25.34 83.78 -14.15
CA PRO A 505 25.34 85.23 -14.12
C PRO A 505 26.34 85.82 -15.12
N ASP A 506 25.86 86.78 -15.92
CA ASP A 506 26.63 87.59 -16.87
C ASP A 506 27.94 88.11 -16.26
N ARG A 507 29.07 87.85 -16.95
CA ARG A 507 30.33 88.55 -16.74
C ARG A 507 30.71 89.34 -18.01
N PRO A 508 31.01 90.65 -17.89
CA PRO A 508 31.48 91.45 -19.01
C PRO A 508 32.98 91.26 -19.28
N ASP A 509 33.34 91.47 -20.54
CA ASP A 509 34.67 91.35 -21.15
C ASP A 509 35.76 92.20 -20.46
N SER A 510 36.96 91.64 -20.31
CA SER A 510 38.14 91.99 -21.13
C SER A 510 39.48 91.67 -20.45
N ASN A 511 40.42 91.24 -21.31
CA ASN A 511 41.89 91.30 -21.17
C ASN A 511 42.61 90.26 -20.30
N GLY A 512 42.85 89.10 -20.92
CA GLY A 512 44.19 88.58 -21.24
C GLY A 512 45.24 88.46 -20.13
N CYS A 513 45.60 87.21 -19.79
CA CYS A 513 47.00 86.81 -19.63
C CYS A 513 47.11 85.26 -19.68
N ASN A 514 47.92 84.75 -20.60
CA ASN A 514 48.30 83.34 -20.68
C ASN A 514 49.14 82.94 -19.46
N GLY A 515 48.78 81.82 -18.82
CA GLY A 515 49.50 81.20 -17.72
C GLY A 515 49.38 79.67 -17.80
N VAL A 516 50.49 79.00 -17.58
CA VAL A 516 50.85 77.64 -18.00
C VAL A 516 50.34 76.53 -17.05
N VAL A 517 50.19 75.35 -17.66
CA VAL A 517 49.89 73.97 -17.25
C VAL A 517 50.54 73.45 -15.93
N ALA A 518 49.87 72.40 -15.37
CA ALA A 518 50.34 71.28 -14.52
C ALA A 518 50.33 71.50 -12.99
N THR A 519 49.91 70.59 -12.10
CA THR A 519 49.51 69.15 -12.11
C THR A 519 48.92 68.76 -10.72
N ALA A 520 48.16 67.65 -10.66
CA ALA A 520 48.10 66.61 -9.60
C ALA A 520 46.81 66.41 -8.74
N GLY A 521 46.43 65.12 -8.62
CA GLY A 521 45.68 64.48 -7.51
C GLY A 521 44.27 63.95 -7.87
N ALA A 522 44.09 62.68 -8.32
CA ALA A 522 43.81 61.46 -7.53
C ALA A 522 42.55 61.57 -6.62
N ALA A 523 41.58 60.65 -6.56
CA ALA A 523 41.67 59.19 -6.56
C ALA A 523 40.30 58.48 -6.85
N ILE A 524 40.41 57.16 -6.96
CA ILE A 524 39.50 56.12 -7.45
C ILE A 524 38.64 55.50 -6.32
N ALA A 525 37.40 55.10 -6.65
CA ALA A 525 36.69 53.88 -6.17
C ALA A 525 35.30 53.83 -6.86
N ALA A 526 34.61 52.75 -7.19
CA ALA A 526 34.88 51.32 -7.39
C ALA A 526 33.51 50.76 -7.87
N PHE A 527 33.39 50.27 -9.12
CA PHE A 527 32.17 49.60 -9.60
C PHE A 527 32.27 48.10 -9.34
N ALA A 528 31.29 47.53 -8.63
CA ALA A 528 31.09 46.09 -8.52
C ALA A 528 29.93 45.68 -9.43
N THR A 529 30.26 44.93 -10.47
CA THR A 529 29.35 44.15 -11.32
C THR A 529 28.92 42.88 -10.56
N VAL A 530 27.62 42.56 -10.58
CA VAL A 530 27.14 41.21 -10.22
C VAL A 530 26.47 40.59 -11.43
N ALA A 531 27.11 39.52 -11.89
CA ALA A 531 26.70 38.68 -13.00
C ALA A 531 25.59 37.70 -12.61
N VAL A 532 24.78 37.38 -13.61
CA VAL A 532 23.74 36.35 -13.64
C VAL A 532 24.34 34.97 -13.39
N ALA A 533 23.79 34.21 -12.44
CA ALA A 533 24.09 32.79 -12.26
C ALA A 533 22.83 31.94 -12.48
N TYR A 534 22.83 31.23 -13.59
CA TYR A 534 21.87 30.20 -14.00
C TYR A 534 22.35 28.85 -13.44
N PHE A 535 21.56 28.18 -12.59
CA PHE A 535 21.91 26.84 -12.11
C PHE A 535 21.06 25.77 -12.80
N VAL A 536 21.70 25.03 -13.71
CA VAL A 536 21.30 23.69 -14.13
C VAL A 536 21.86 22.71 -13.11
N ARG A 537 21.00 21.92 -12.46
CA ARG A 537 21.42 20.83 -11.56
C ARG A 537 21.21 19.50 -12.27
N LYS A 538 22.30 18.79 -12.59
CA LYS A 538 22.24 17.36 -12.91
C LYS A 538 23.46 16.61 -12.34
N LYS A 539 23.13 15.73 -11.39
CA LYS A 539 23.66 14.38 -11.11
C LYS A 539 24.96 14.14 -10.31
N ASN A 540 24.77 13.15 -9.41
CA ASN A 540 25.70 12.24 -8.72
C ASN A 540 26.45 12.89 -7.54
N ILE A 541 26.26 12.46 -6.29
CA ILE A 541 26.26 11.08 -5.74
C ILE A 541 25.03 10.81 -4.89
#